data_AF-A0A8D2QMN3-F1
#
_entry.id   AF-A0A8D2QMN3-F1
#
_cell.length_a   1.000
_cell.length_b   1.000
_cell.length_c   1.000
_cell.angle_alpha   90.00
_cell.angle_beta   90.00
_cell.angle_gamma   90.00
#
_symmetry.space_group_name_H-M   'P 1'
#
loop_
_entity.id
_entity.type
_entity.pdbx_description
1 polymer ?
#
loop_
_entity_poly.entity_id
_entity_poly.type
_entity_poly.pdbx_seq_one_letter_code
_entity_poly.pdbx_strand_id
1 'polypeptide(L)'
;MYSYFFRQQAYCQKDTLVFNKIFLIVNVIISVAGFCLSADLIDSCIENMKHIHAQLNLDSLKPGKGQRKKVEDNLMKELRCSMQLLRNCLFENEECKMAALKTHLVPVLHSLWPWFLADDSSMQIALHLLCVYTENYPAGCASLCWATGGQSSLPSARSAAGNSLMHYILKLQVVFCLISNLALSHDCKGIIQKSNFLQNFLSLSLPKGSNKNSGNVSTLWLKLLLNISFGEDGQQMVMKINGFLDQIIEMCKYKHKSSQHLALLILHNICFSPANKPKILGNDQAIAVLSACLENNSPAVQRIGAASLWALLHNCQKAKVTLKNPSIRRRIDEAYSLVKKSRSYFYLMPILTSSIIKAFQFMSLQ
;
A
#
# COMPACT_ATOMS: atom_id res chain seq x y z
N MET A 1 -1.69 -0.58 -16.87
CA MET A 1 -1.55 -1.05 -15.47
C MET A 1 -0.97 0.06 -14.58
N TYR A 2 0.11 0.73 -15.00
CA TYR A 2 0.72 1.89 -14.30
C TYR A 2 -0.23 3.08 -14.04
N SER A 3 -1.15 3.40 -14.96
CA SER A 3 -2.05 4.57 -14.81
C SER A 3 -3.13 4.43 -13.73
N TYR A 4 -3.51 3.21 -13.33
CA TYR A 4 -4.54 2.98 -12.30
C TYR A 4 -3.97 3.04 -10.88
N PHE A 5 -2.66 2.77 -10.74
CA PHE A 5 -1.90 2.82 -9.50
C PHE A 5 -1.79 4.26 -8.96
N PHE A 6 -1.37 5.20 -9.83
CA PHE A 6 -1.33 6.63 -9.51
C PHE A 6 -2.72 7.24 -9.22
N ARG A 7 -3.77 6.77 -9.90
CA ARG A 7 -5.12 7.32 -9.74
C ARG A 7 -5.78 6.93 -8.41
N GLN A 8 -5.32 5.87 -7.74
CA GLN A 8 -5.80 5.44 -6.41
C GLN A 8 -5.07 6.13 -5.26
N GLN A 9 -3.79 6.48 -5.42
CA GLN A 9 -3.03 7.33 -4.48
C GLN A 9 -3.64 8.73 -4.37
N ALA A 10 -4.09 9.30 -5.50
CA ALA A 10 -4.79 10.59 -5.55
C ALA A 10 -6.11 10.66 -4.75
N TYR A 11 -6.71 9.51 -4.40
CA TYR A 11 -7.95 9.49 -3.61
C TYR A 11 -7.72 9.60 -2.09
N CYS A 12 -6.51 9.33 -1.60
CA CYS A 12 -6.17 9.48 -0.18
C CYS A 12 -5.76 10.92 0.19
N GLN A 13 -5.65 11.81 -0.80
CA GLN A 13 -5.15 13.18 -0.66
C GLN A 13 -6.24 14.27 -0.77
N LYS A 14 -7.52 13.90 -0.91
CA LYS A 14 -8.58 14.88 -1.24
C LYS A 14 -9.17 15.66 -0.06
N ASP A 15 -8.81 15.36 1.19
CA ASP A 15 -9.36 16.07 2.35
C ASP A 15 -8.29 16.93 3.04
N THR A 16 -7.99 18.12 2.49
CA THR A 16 -7.58 19.27 3.31
C THR A 16 -7.83 20.60 2.57
N LEU A 17 -9.07 21.10 2.58
CA LEU A 17 -9.49 22.32 1.87
C LEU A 17 -8.93 23.65 2.44
N VAL A 18 -8.00 23.61 3.41
CA VAL A 18 -7.35 24.81 3.99
C VAL A 18 -5.96 25.05 3.38
N PHE A 19 -5.47 24.14 2.54
CA PHE A 19 -4.07 24.10 2.09
C PHE A 19 -3.71 25.03 0.92
N ASN A 20 -4.67 25.61 0.20
CA ASN A 20 -4.42 26.17 -1.13
C ASN A 20 -3.52 27.42 -1.17
N LYS A 21 -3.40 28.24 -0.11
CA LYS A 21 -2.61 29.49 -0.16
C LYS A 21 -1.12 29.29 0.15
N ILE A 22 -0.81 28.51 1.19
CA ILE A 22 0.58 28.18 1.56
C ILE A 22 1.17 27.16 0.58
N PHE A 23 0.36 26.20 0.12
CA PHE A 23 0.77 25.24 -0.92
C PHE A 23 1.17 25.94 -2.22
N LEU A 24 0.44 26.96 -2.66
CA LEU A 24 0.80 27.75 -3.84
C LEU A 24 2.11 28.52 -3.63
N ILE A 25 2.29 29.20 -2.48
CA ILE A 25 3.51 29.97 -2.21
C ILE A 25 4.73 29.04 -2.09
N VAL A 26 4.62 27.92 -1.38
CA VAL A 26 5.72 26.98 -1.21
C VAL A 26 6.02 26.24 -2.52
N ASN A 27 5.03 25.84 -3.31
CA ASN A 27 5.29 25.27 -4.65
C ASN A 27 5.89 26.29 -5.61
N VAL A 28 5.49 27.56 -5.55
CA VAL A 28 6.13 28.62 -6.33
C VAL A 28 7.57 28.84 -5.85
N ILE A 29 7.83 28.80 -4.54
CA ILE A 29 9.20 28.89 -4.00
C ILE A 29 10.02 27.68 -4.43
N ILE A 30 9.50 26.45 -4.37
CA ILE A 30 10.22 25.23 -4.80
C ILE A 30 10.39 25.18 -6.32
N SER A 31 9.42 25.65 -7.12
CA SER A 31 9.56 25.68 -8.58
C SER A 31 10.53 26.77 -9.06
N VAL A 32 10.78 27.79 -8.24
CA VAL A 32 11.72 28.89 -8.51
C VAL A 32 13.08 28.66 -7.86
N ALA A 33 13.13 27.96 -6.73
CA ALA A 33 14.34 27.59 -6.02
C ALA A 33 15.02 26.41 -6.72
N GLY A 34 16.25 26.59 -7.18
CA GLY A 34 17.07 25.47 -7.62
C GLY A 34 17.26 24.43 -6.51
N PHE A 35 17.65 23.22 -6.91
CA PHE A 35 17.87 22.08 -6.00
C PHE A 35 18.69 22.44 -4.74
N CYS A 36 19.72 23.27 -4.86
CA CYS A 36 20.58 23.68 -3.76
C CYS A 36 19.81 24.40 -2.63
N LEU A 37 18.96 25.38 -2.97
CA LEU A 37 18.13 26.08 -1.99
C LEU A 37 17.14 25.14 -1.30
N SER A 38 16.62 24.16 -2.06
CA SER A 38 15.69 23.17 -1.52
C SER A 38 16.39 22.20 -0.57
N ALA A 39 17.64 21.83 -0.86
CA ALA A 39 18.45 20.99 0.02
C ALA A 39 18.79 21.70 1.34
N ASP A 40 19.19 22.98 1.28
CA ASP A 40 19.48 23.78 2.48
C ASP A 40 18.23 23.97 3.36
N LEU A 41 17.07 24.16 2.73
CA LEU A 41 15.79 24.25 3.45
C LEU A 41 15.44 22.93 4.16
N ILE A 42 15.68 21.80 3.50
CA ILE A 42 15.47 20.46 4.09
C ILE A 42 16.37 20.24 5.28
N ASP A 43 17.67 20.57 5.14
CA ASP A 43 18.65 20.45 6.22
C ASP A 43 18.25 21.33 7.42
N SER A 44 17.93 22.59 7.17
CA SER A 44 17.45 23.53 8.20
C SER A 44 16.21 23.03 8.93
N CYS A 45 15.22 22.49 8.20
CA CYS A 45 14.02 21.92 8.82
C CYS A 45 14.35 20.71 9.70
N ILE A 46 15.21 19.80 9.23
CA ILE A 46 15.57 18.59 9.97
C ILE A 46 16.43 18.93 11.18
N GLU A 47 17.35 19.90 11.06
CA GLU A 47 18.15 20.38 12.18
C GLU A 47 17.29 21.07 13.24
N ASN A 48 16.29 21.86 12.82
CA ASN A 48 15.31 22.41 13.75
C ASN A 48 14.55 21.31 14.50
N MET A 49 14.15 20.24 13.81
CA MET A 49 13.50 19.09 14.45
C MET A 49 14.40 18.40 15.48
N LYS A 50 15.70 18.26 15.20
CA LYS A 50 16.69 17.74 16.17
C LYS A 50 16.81 18.65 17.39
N HIS A 51 16.89 19.95 17.17
CA HIS A 51 16.96 20.95 18.24
C HIS A 51 15.71 20.91 19.12
N ILE A 52 14.52 20.86 18.52
CA ILE A 52 13.25 20.71 19.25
C ILE A 52 13.23 19.40 20.06
N HIS A 53 13.65 18.27 19.48
CA HIS A 53 13.76 17.01 20.22
C HIS A 53 14.66 17.11 21.46
N ALA A 54 15.81 17.78 21.33
CA ALA A 54 16.73 18.02 22.45
C ALA A 54 16.07 18.88 23.53
N GLN A 55 15.39 19.96 23.14
CA GLN A 55 14.69 20.86 24.06
C GLN A 55 13.54 20.16 24.79
N LEU A 56 12.72 19.38 24.08
CA LEU A 56 11.63 18.59 24.69
C LEU A 56 12.16 17.62 25.75
N ASN A 57 13.29 16.95 25.49
CA ASN A 57 13.91 16.06 26.46
C ASN A 57 14.47 16.80 27.67
N LEU A 58 15.17 17.92 27.47
CA LEU A 58 15.69 18.74 28.57
C LEU A 58 14.56 19.31 29.44
N ASP A 59 13.51 19.81 28.80
CA ASP A 59 12.36 20.37 29.48
C ASP A 59 11.52 19.30 30.15
N SER A 60 11.62 18.01 29.79
CA SER A 60 10.98 16.89 30.49
C SER A 60 11.61 16.53 31.85
N LEU A 61 12.81 17.03 32.16
CA LEU A 61 13.56 16.74 33.41
C LEU A 61 13.41 17.77 34.55
N LYS A 62 13.07 19.03 34.24
CA LYS A 62 12.87 20.13 35.22
C LYS A 62 11.66 19.94 36.19
N PRO A 63 11.57 20.60 37.35
CA PRO A 63 10.33 20.62 38.14
C PRO A 63 9.47 21.89 37.85
N GLY A 64 8.17 21.74 37.51
CA GLY A 64 7.22 22.87 37.37
C GLY A 64 6.15 22.70 36.28
N LYS A 65 4.89 22.42 36.64
CA LYS A 65 3.85 21.89 35.71
C LYS A 65 3.22 22.92 34.74
N GLY A 66 3.11 24.20 35.10
CA GLY A 66 2.31 25.19 34.36
C GLY A 66 3.03 25.85 33.19
N GLN A 67 4.21 26.45 33.42
CA GLN A 67 5.00 27.11 32.38
C GLN A 67 5.58 26.11 31.36
N ARG A 68 5.92 24.89 31.81
CA ARG A 68 6.35 23.79 30.94
C ARG A 68 5.38 23.50 29.81
N LYS A 69 4.10 23.32 30.15
CA LYS A 69 3.10 22.89 29.17
C LYS A 69 2.97 23.89 28.02
N LYS A 70 3.05 25.19 28.31
CA LYS A 70 3.01 26.24 27.29
C LYS A 70 4.25 26.25 26.37
N VAL A 71 5.44 25.99 26.93
CA VAL A 71 6.68 25.90 26.14
C VAL A 71 6.65 24.64 25.26
N GLU A 72 6.29 23.50 25.84
CA GLU A 72 6.11 22.23 25.11
C GLU A 72 5.09 22.38 23.98
N ASP A 73 3.93 23.00 24.24
CA ASP A 73 2.91 23.25 23.23
C ASP A 73 3.42 24.13 22.07
N ASN A 74 4.29 25.10 22.36
CA ASN A 74 4.90 25.96 21.33
C ASN A 74 5.94 25.18 20.50
N LEU A 75 6.79 24.38 21.14
CA LEU A 75 7.75 23.52 20.46
C LEU A 75 7.05 22.50 19.56
N MET A 76 5.93 21.93 20.03
CA MET A 76 5.12 21.02 19.23
C MET A 76 4.45 21.72 18.04
N LYS A 77 4.04 22.99 18.17
CA LYS A 77 3.55 23.79 17.02
C LYS A 77 4.64 24.00 15.98
N GLU A 78 5.84 24.33 16.41
CA GLU A 78 6.99 24.54 15.52
C GLU A 78 7.39 23.24 14.82
N LEU A 79 7.44 22.13 15.55
CA LEU A 79 7.71 20.80 15.01
C LEU A 79 6.71 20.42 13.92
N ARG A 80 5.41 20.68 14.14
CA ARG A 80 4.38 20.47 13.12
C ARG A 80 4.60 21.31 11.88
N CYS A 81 5.03 22.57 12.03
CA CYS A 81 5.35 23.45 10.90
C CYS A 81 6.53 22.90 10.07
N SER A 82 7.63 22.53 10.73
CA SER A 82 8.79 21.93 10.06
C SER A 82 8.43 20.65 9.29
N MET A 83 7.63 19.76 9.89
CA MET A 83 7.19 18.54 9.20
C MET A 83 6.27 18.83 8.01
N GLN A 84 5.40 19.85 8.09
CA GLN A 84 4.53 20.25 6.99
C GLN A 84 5.31 20.88 5.84
N LEU A 85 6.32 21.70 6.14
CA LEU A 85 7.23 22.28 5.13
C LEU A 85 8.00 21.18 4.42
N LEU A 86 8.62 20.26 5.18
CA LEU A 86 9.29 19.08 4.62
C LEU A 86 8.35 18.29 3.72
N ARG A 87 7.12 18.03 4.15
CA ARG A 87 6.15 17.28 3.34
C ARG A 87 5.90 17.95 1.99
N ASN A 88 5.81 19.28 1.96
CA ASN A 88 5.60 20.02 0.72
C ASN A 88 6.86 19.97 -0.17
N CYS A 89 8.06 20.11 0.39
CA CYS A 89 9.33 19.99 -0.35
C CYS A 89 9.52 18.61 -0.98
N LEU A 90 9.07 17.56 -0.29
CA LEU A 90 9.23 16.17 -0.72
C LEU A 90 8.15 15.72 -1.72
N PHE A 91 7.08 16.49 -1.90
CA PHE A 91 5.97 16.09 -2.76
C PHE A 91 6.40 16.05 -4.23
N GLU A 92 6.26 14.87 -4.85
CA GLU A 92 6.68 14.61 -6.24
C GLU A 92 8.12 15.03 -6.60
N ASN A 93 9.00 15.22 -5.61
CA ASN A 93 10.37 15.66 -5.81
C ASN A 93 11.37 14.62 -5.25
N GLU A 94 11.93 13.80 -6.14
CA GLU A 94 12.88 12.75 -5.76
C GLU A 94 14.21 13.31 -5.23
N GLU A 95 14.68 14.45 -5.76
CA GLU A 95 15.93 15.06 -5.32
C GLU A 95 15.84 15.56 -3.86
N CYS A 96 14.70 16.16 -3.50
CA CYS A 96 14.41 16.54 -2.12
C CYS A 96 14.33 15.31 -1.20
N LYS A 97 13.75 14.19 -1.67
CA LYS A 97 13.74 12.93 -0.91
C LYS A 97 15.15 12.38 -0.70
N MET A 98 16.03 12.52 -1.69
CA MET A 98 17.45 12.18 -1.55
C MET A 98 18.16 13.08 -0.53
N ALA A 99 17.90 14.39 -0.54
CA ALA A 99 18.46 15.32 0.44
C ALA A 99 17.98 14.97 1.87
N ALA A 100 16.69 14.67 2.05
CA ALA A 100 16.13 14.24 3.34
C ALA A 100 16.70 12.89 3.83
N LEU A 101 17.01 11.97 2.91
CA LEU A 101 17.70 10.72 3.24
C LEU A 101 19.12 11.00 3.75
N LYS A 102 19.89 11.85 3.03
CA LYS A 102 21.27 12.21 3.38
C LYS A 102 21.39 12.95 4.72
N THR A 103 20.39 13.77 5.05
CA THR A 103 20.29 14.52 6.31
C THR A 103 19.68 13.71 7.46
N HIS A 104 19.43 12.41 7.24
CA HIS A 104 18.96 11.46 8.25
C HIS A 104 17.57 11.78 8.84
N LEU A 105 16.59 12.14 8.00
CA LEU A 105 15.20 12.39 8.42
C LEU A 105 14.60 11.26 9.29
N VAL A 106 14.78 10.00 8.88
CA VAL A 106 14.14 8.85 9.53
C VAL A 106 14.60 8.64 10.98
N PRO A 107 15.91 8.68 11.30
CA PRO A 107 16.38 8.69 12.69
C PRO A 107 15.75 9.81 13.56
N VAL A 108 15.59 11.02 13.02
CA VAL A 108 14.96 12.14 13.76
C VAL A 108 13.48 11.87 14.03
N LEU A 109 12.74 11.38 13.04
CA LEU A 109 11.34 10.98 13.22
C LEU A 109 11.20 9.82 14.21
N HIS A 110 12.15 8.90 14.22
CA HIS A 110 12.19 7.79 15.16
C HIS A 110 12.41 8.26 16.60
N SER A 111 13.34 9.19 16.84
CA SER A 111 13.56 9.73 18.19
C SER A 111 12.38 10.56 18.70
N LEU A 112 11.68 11.26 17.80
CA LEU A 112 10.48 12.03 18.12
C LEU A 112 9.21 11.18 18.28
N TRP A 113 9.24 9.89 17.92
CA TRP A 113 8.06 9.03 17.91
C TRP A 113 7.27 8.98 19.23
N PRO A 114 7.91 8.91 20.42
CA PRO A 114 7.19 8.95 21.70
C PRO A 114 6.36 10.24 21.89
N TRP A 115 6.82 11.36 21.35
CA TRP A 115 6.10 12.64 21.41
C TRP A 115 4.90 12.66 20.47
N PHE A 116 5.00 12.01 19.31
CA PHE A 116 3.87 11.86 18.39
C PHE A 116 2.76 10.98 19.01
N LEU A 117 3.12 9.95 19.77
CA LEU A 117 2.14 9.10 20.45
C LEU A 117 1.31 9.85 21.50
N ALA A 118 1.81 10.99 21.99
CA ALA A 118 1.11 11.84 22.98
C ALA A 118 0.26 12.95 22.33
N ASP A 119 0.42 13.24 21.03
CA ASP A 119 -0.30 14.30 20.31
C ASP A 119 -0.78 13.82 18.92
N ASP A 120 -2.09 13.58 18.79
CA ASP A 120 -2.72 13.08 17.57
C ASP A 120 -2.44 13.98 16.35
N SER A 121 -2.38 15.30 16.54
CA SER A 121 -2.14 16.23 15.43
C SER A 121 -0.73 16.07 14.86
N SER A 122 0.28 15.94 15.73
CA SER A 122 1.66 15.68 15.31
C SER A 122 1.82 14.30 14.70
N MET A 123 1.15 13.27 15.25
CA MET A 123 1.14 11.93 14.67
C MET A 123 0.61 11.96 13.23
N GLN A 124 -0.55 12.59 12.99
CA GLN A 124 -1.12 12.69 11.64
C GLN A 124 -0.17 13.37 10.65
N ILE A 125 0.48 14.46 11.06
CA ILE A 125 1.42 15.18 10.20
C ILE A 125 2.67 14.34 9.92
N ALA A 126 3.22 13.66 10.94
CA ALA A 126 4.36 12.76 10.79
C ALA A 126 4.05 11.60 9.83
N LEU A 127 2.86 11.00 9.95
CA LEU A 127 2.41 9.94 9.04
C LEU A 127 2.22 10.45 7.61
N HIS A 128 1.67 11.65 7.41
CA HIS A 128 1.56 12.25 6.08
C HIS A 128 2.93 12.57 5.47
N LEU A 129 3.87 13.07 6.27
CA LEU A 129 5.25 13.29 5.84
C LEU A 129 5.89 11.97 5.38
N LEU A 130 5.75 10.91 6.17
CA LEU A 130 6.26 9.57 5.83
C LEU A 130 5.59 9.00 4.56
N CYS A 131 4.29 9.21 4.36
CA CYS A 131 3.60 8.82 3.14
C CYS A 131 4.24 9.48 1.91
N VAL A 132 4.44 10.79 1.93
CA VAL A 132 5.06 11.54 0.82
C VAL A 132 6.51 11.13 0.61
N TYR A 133 7.28 10.99 1.70
CA TYR A 133 8.69 10.60 1.65
C TYR A 133 8.90 9.22 1.02
N THR A 134 8.02 8.25 1.32
CA THR A 134 8.13 6.87 0.84
C THR A 134 7.52 6.63 -0.54
N GLU A 135 6.66 7.54 -1.01
CA GLU A 135 5.96 7.41 -2.29
C GLU A 135 6.95 7.34 -3.46
N ASN A 136 6.89 6.26 -4.24
CA ASN A 136 7.78 5.99 -5.38
C ASN A 136 9.28 6.14 -5.08
N TYR A 137 9.69 5.94 -3.81
CA TYR A 137 11.07 6.15 -3.39
C TYR A 137 11.57 4.95 -2.57
N PRO A 138 12.12 3.90 -3.22
CA PRO A 138 12.53 2.66 -2.56
C PRO A 138 13.61 2.84 -1.49
N ALA A 139 14.56 3.76 -1.70
CA ALA A 139 15.62 4.05 -0.74
C ALA A 139 15.07 4.63 0.57
N GLY A 140 14.09 5.54 0.47
CA GLY A 140 13.37 6.04 1.64
C GLY A 140 12.62 4.93 2.36
N CYS A 141 11.92 4.04 1.64
CA CYS A 141 11.26 2.89 2.25
C CYS A 141 12.24 1.97 3.01
N ALA A 142 13.39 1.64 2.41
CA ALA A 142 14.41 0.81 3.04
C ALA A 142 14.97 1.45 4.32
N SER A 143 15.16 2.77 4.34
CA SER A 143 15.67 3.48 5.52
C SER A 143 14.77 3.36 6.76
N LEU A 144 13.45 3.16 6.60
CA LEU A 144 12.52 2.92 7.72
C LEU A 144 12.75 1.57 8.42
N CYS A 145 13.46 0.64 7.77
CA CYS A 145 13.75 -0.69 8.30
C CYS A 145 14.96 -0.69 9.24
N TRP A 146 15.82 0.33 9.19
CA TRP A 146 17.01 0.39 10.02
C TRP A 146 16.61 0.58 11.49
N ALA A 147 16.96 -0.39 12.33
CA ALA A 147 16.90 -0.22 13.77
C ALA A 147 18.02 0.73 14.17
N THR A 148 17.74 1.69 15.05
CA THR A 148 18.76 2.49 15.74
C THR A 148 19.45 1.62 16.79
N GLY A 149 20.08 0.53 16.34
CA GLY A 149 20.90 -0.36 17.13
C GLY A 149 22.36 -0.09 16.83
N GLY A 150 22.90 1.01 17.38
CA GLY A 150 24.33 1.31 17.26
C GLY A 150 24.63 2.79 17.52
N GLN A 151 25.27 3.06 18.66
CA GLN A 151 25.87 4.34 19.06
C GLN A 151 24.92 5.46 19.53
N SER A 152 24.25 5.23 20.65
CA SER A 152 24.10 6.30 21.65
C SER A 152 24.36 5.73 23.03
N SER A 153 25.49 6.12 23.60
CA SER A 153 25.93 5.80 24.95
C SER A 153 25.12 6.62 25.96
N LEU A 154 23.82 6.36 26.10
CA LEU A 154 23.05 6.76 27.27
C LEU A 154 21.76 5.93 27.38
N PRO A 155 21.53 5.18 28.47
CA PRO A 155 20.30 4.40 28.64
C PRO A 155 19.14 5.33 29.01
N SER A 156 18.35 5.76 28.02
CA SER A 156 17.05 6.39 28.28
C SER A 156 15.98 5.31 28.47
N ALA A 157 15.45 5.23 29.68
CA ALA A 157 14.60 4.16 30.21
C ALA A 157 13.16 4.08 29.62
N ARG A 158 12.94 4.48 28.36
CA ARG A 158 11.61 4.35 27.70
C ARG A 158 11.65 3.88 26.24
N SER A 159 12.82 3.64 25.66
CA SER A 159 12.90 3.06 24.31
C SER A 159 13.08 1.55 24.41
N ALA A 160 12.08 0.78 23.98
CA ALA A 160 12.23 -0.65 23.80
C ALA A 160 13.37 -0.90 22.80
N ALA A 161 14.46 -1.48 23.28
CA ALA A 161 15.66 -1.77 22.52
C ALA A 161 15.34 -2.45 21.17
N GLY A 162 15.93 -1.94 20.08
CA GLY A 162 16.03 -2.65 18.80
C GLY A 162 14.88 -2.53 17.80
N ASN A 163 13.78 -1.82 18.10
CA ASN A 163 12.68 -1.67 17.14
C ASN A 163 12.97 -0.54 16.13
N SER A 164 12.76 -0.80 14.84
CA SER A 164 12.81 0.23 13.78
C SER A 164 11.51 1.02 13.69
N LEU A 165 11.55 2.19 13.02
CA LEU A 165 10.36 3.02 12.77
C LEU A 165 9.24 2.22 12.09
N MET A 166 9.60 1.30 11.19
CA MET A 166 8.66 0.38 10.56
C MET A 166 7.84 -0.44 11.57
N HIS A 167 8.45 -0.94 12.65
CA HIS A 167 7.73 -1.71 13.67
C HIS A 167 6.68 -0.88 14.38
N TYR A 168 6.95 0.41 14.62
CA TYR A 168 5.98 1.31 15.23
C TYR A 168 4.83 1.64 14.27
N ILE A 169 5.13 1.88 12.99
CA ILE A 169 4.11 2.13 11.96
C ILE A 169 3.16 0.94 11.84
N LEU A 170 3.67 -0.30 11.87
CA LEU A 170 2.83 -1.51 11.77
C LEU A 170 1.87 -1.69 12.95
N LYS A 171 2.18 -1.13 14.12
CA LYS A 171 1.26 -1.11 15.27
C LYS A 171 0.09 -0.15 15.04
N LEU A 172 0.28 0.89 14.23
CA LEU A 172 -0.76 1.82 13.83
C LEU A 172 -1.54 1.21 12.65
N GLN A 173 -2.49 0.32 12.98
CA GLN A 173 -3.30 -0.46 12.01
C GLN A 173 -4.06 0.38 10.95
N VAL A 174 -4.07 1.71 11.08
CA VAL A 174 -4.85 2.65 10.26
C VAL A 174 -4.06 3.23 9.08
N VAL A 175 -2.73 3.02 8.99
CA VAL A 175 -1.88 3.73 8.01
C VAL A 175 -1.66 2.92 6.71
N PHE A 176 -2.75 2.52 6.06
CA PHE A 176 -2.72 1.67 4.86
C PHE A 176 -1.94 2.27 3.68
N CYS A 177 -1.95 3.60 3.53
CA CYS A 177 -1.23 4.29 2.45
C CYS A 177 0.30 4.15 2.63
N LEU A 178 0.79 4.42 3.85
CA LEU A 178 2.21 4.27 4.18
C LEU A 178 2.65 2.81 4.04
N ILE A 179 1.89 1.87 4.62
CA ILE A 179 2.23 0.44 4.53
C ILE A 179 2.21 -0.03 3.07
N SER A 180 1.34 0.52 2.22
CA SER A 180 1.31 0.22 0.78
C SER A 180 2.59 0.66 0.07
N ASN A 181 3.09 1.87 0.37
CA ASN A 181 4.37 2.33 -0.19
C ASN A 181 5.51 1.43 0.28
N LEU A 182 5.54 1.13 1.58
CA LEU A 182 6.57 0.29 2.20
C LEU A 182 6.56 -1.13 1.65
N ALA A 183 5.39 -1.70 1.39
CA ALA A 183 5.23 -3.02 0.79
C ALA A 183 5.87 -3.16 -0.61
N LEU A 184 6.30 -2.07 -1.25
CA LEU A 184 7.05 -2.14 -2.51
C LEU A 184 8.54 -2.46 -2.28
N SER A 185 9.09 -2.10 -1.12
CA SER A 185 10.49 -2.38 -0.77
C SER A 185 10.67 -3.80 -0.22
N HIS A 186 11.73 -4.48 -0.66
CA HIS A 186 12.06 -5.83 -0.22
C HIS A 186 12.29 -5.92 1.30
N ASP A 187 13.04 -4.98 1.87
CA ASP A 187 13.37 -4.99 3.31
C ASP A 187 12.11 -4.80 4.18
N CYS A 188 11.21 -3.92 3.74
CA CYS A 188 9.94 -3.67 4.40
C CYS A 188 9.03 -4.91 4.37
N LYS A 189 8.95 -5.62 3.24
CA LYS A 189 8.16 -6.87 3.13
C LYS A 189 8.59 -7.90 4.18
N GLY A 190 9.89 -8.06 4.40
CA GLY A 190 10.43 -8.96 5.42
C GLY A 190 9.93 -8.63 6.83
N ILE A 191 9.92 -7.34 7.21
CA ILE A 191 9.40 -6.90 8.52
C ILE A 191 7.88 -7.10 8.61
N ILE A 192 7.12 -6.73 7.57
CA ILE A 192 5.67 -6.94 7.52
C ILE A 192 5.35 -8.43 7.74
N GLN A 193 6.11 -9.32 7.11
CA GLN A 193 5.89 -10.77 7.23
C GLN A 193 6.20 -11.28 8.63
N LYS A 194 7.36 -10.91 9.19
CA LYS A 194 7.78 -11.35 10.54
C LYS A 194 6.87 -10.82 11.65
N SER A 195 6.26 -9.65 11.46
CA SER A 195 5.34 -9.05 12.42
C SER A 195 3.97 -9.74 12.52
N ASN A 196 3.67 -10.68 11.61
CA ASN A 196 2.32 -11.24 11.43
C ASN A 196 1.22 -10.21 11.16
N PHE A 197 1.57 -8.98 10.74
CA PHE A 197 0.60 -7.90 10.52
C PHE A 197 -0.54 -8.29 9.57
N LEU A 198 -0.22 -9.03 8.49
CA LEU A 198 -1.23 -9.43 7.51
C LEU A 198 -2.26 -10.45 8.06
N GLN A 199 -1.99 -11.14 9.17
CA GLN A 199 -2.97 -12.02 9.80
C GLN A 199 -4.21 -11.25 10.28
N ASN A 200 -4.05 -9.95 10.58
CA ASN A 200 -5.16 -9.07 10.95
C ASN A 200 -6.19 -8.92 9.82
N PHE A 201 -5.85 -9.26 8.58
CA PHE A 201 -6.84 -9.32 7.49
C PHE A 201 -7.96 -10.33 7.80
N LEU A 202 -7.64 -11.46 8.44
CA LEU A 202 -8.60 -12.51 8.79
C LEU A 202 -9.62 -12.08 9.84
N SER A 203 -9.32 -11.04 10.63
CA SER A 203 -10.25 -10.52 11.64
C SER A 203 -11.33 -9.61 11.05
N LEU A 204 -11.25 -9.28 9.75
CA LEU A 204 -12.27 -8.49 9.09
C LEU A 204 -13.61 -9.24 9.09
N SER A 205 -14.59 -8.64 9.76
CA SER A 205 -15.97 -9.10 9.68
C SER A 205 -16.46 -8.99 8.24
N LEU A 206 -16.73 -10.13 7.61
CA LEU A 206 -17.38 -10.15 6.32
C LEU A 206 -18.78 -9.50 6.48
N PRO A 207 -19.21 -8.57 5.61
CA PRO A 207 -20.52 -7.92 5.73
C PRO A 207 -21.63 -8.96 5.52
N LYS A 208 -22.06 -9.62 6.59
CA LYS A 208 -23.28 -10.42 6.63
C LYS A 208 -24.49 -9.47 6.70
N GLY A 209 -24.75 -8.77 5.59
CA GLY A 209 -25.89 -7.86 5.46
C GLY A 209 -25.82 -6.61 6.34
N SER A 210 -26.11 -5.45 5.74
CA SER A 210 -26.49 -4.20 6.41
C SER A 210 -25.47 -3.38 7.22
N ASN A 211 -24.25 -3.83 7.50
CA ASN A 211 -23.33 -2.99 8.31
C ASN A 211 -22.52 -2.00 7.45
N LYS A 212 -22.89 -0.72 7.48
CA LYS A 212 -22.35 0.35 6.60
C LYS A 212 -20.89 0.75 6.89
N ASN A 213 -20.34 0.45 8.07
CA ASN A 213 -19.02 0.96 8.49
C ASN A 213 -17.84 0.02 8.18
N SER A 214 -18.06 -1.29 8.00
CA SER A 214 -16.97 -2.26 7.72
C SER A 214 -16.40 -2.12 6.30
N GLY A 215 -17.16 -1.53 5.37
CA GLY A 215 -16.76 -1.39 3.97
C GLY A 215 -15.51 -0.54 3.75
N ASN A 216 -15.28 0.48 4.58
CA ASN A 216 -14.13 1.39 4.42
C ASN A 216 -12.82 0.69 4.78
N VAL A 217 -12.75 0.05 5.95
CA VAL A 217 -11.55 -0.67 6.42
C VAL A 217 -11.25 -1.88 5.53
N SER A 218 -12.27 -2.66 5.14
CA SER A 218 -12.08 -3.77 4.20
C SER A 218 -11.53 -3.29 2.84
N THR A 219 -11.98 -2.13 2.36
CA THR A 219 -11.47 -1.56 1.11
C THR A 219 -10.00 -1.14 1.24
N LEU A 220 -9.60 -0.57 2.38
CA LEU A 220 -8.20 -0.22 2.64
C LEU A 220 -7.29 -1.46 2.70
N TRP A 221 -7.73 -2.53 3.36
CA TRP A 221 -7.03 -3.82 3.35
C TRP A 221 -6.88 -4.39 1.95
N LEU A 222 -7.94 -4.38 1.16
CA LEU A 222 -7.89 -4.85 -0.22
C LEU A 222 -6.93 -4.02 -1.08
N LYS A 223 -6.87 -2.70 -0.90
CA LYS A 223 -5.88 -1.86 -1.60
C LYS A 223 -4.44 -2.23 -1.22
N LEU A 224 -4.18 -2.43 0.08
CA LEU A 224 -2.87 -2.85 0.55
C LEU A 224 -2.47 -4.23 0.00
N LEU A 225 -3.36 -5.21 0.09
CA LEU A 225 -3.11 -6.58 -0.41
C LEU A 225 -2.94 -6.61 -1.93
N LEU A 226 -3.66 -5.75 -2.67
CA LEU A 226 -3.48 -5.61 -4.10
C LEU A 226 -2.05 -5.13 -4.44
N ASN A 227 -1.53 -4.16 -3.68
CA ASN A 227 -0.16 -3.67 -3.84
C ASN A 227 0.88 -4.75 -3.47
N ILE A 228 0.69 -5.46 -2.35
CA ILE A 228 1.58 -6.55 -1.92
C ILE A 228 1.61 -7.65 -2.98
N SER A 229 0.45 -8.10 -3.45
CA SER A 229 0.32 -9.20 -4.42
C SER A 229 0.80 -8.85 -5.83
N PHE A 230 1.23 -7.63 -6.10
CA PHE A 230 1.74 -7.26 -7.43
C PHE A 230 3.02 -8.01 -7.79
N GLY A 231 3.93 -8.22 -6.82
CA GLY A 231 5.19 -8.95 -7.03
C GLY A 231 5.15 -10.40 -6.55
N GLU A 232 5.97 -11.26 -7.14
CA GLU A 232 6.04 -12.71 -6.84
C GLU A 232 6.22 -13.00 -5.34
N ASP A 233 7.17 -12.35 -4.66
CA ASP A 233 7.39 -12.53 -3.22
C ASP A 233 6.13 -12.21 -2.40
N GLY A 234 5.42 -11.14 -2.79
CA GLY A 234 4.21 -10.71 -2.12
C GLY A 234 3.03 -11.65 -2.39
N GLN A 235 2.94 -12.24 -3.59
CA GLN A 235 1.97 -13.29 -3.91
C GLN A 235 2.16 -14.52 -3.03
N GLN A 236 3.40 -14.93 -2.79
CA GLN A 236 3.69 -16.04 -1.87
C GLN A 236 3.44 -15.64 -0.41
N MET A 237 3.78 -14.41 -0.03
CA MET A 237 3.58 -13.88 1.31
C MET A 237 2.10 -13.91 1.73
N VAL A 238 1.19 -13.44 0.86
CA VAL A 238 -0.25 -13.47 1.18
C VAL A 238 -0.81 -14.90 1.20
N MET A 239 -0.29 -15.80 0.34
CA MET A 239 -0.72 -17.21 0.30
C MET A 239 -0.15 -18.08 1.44
N LYS A 240 0.77 -17.55 2.25
CA LYS A 240 1.22 -18.16 3.52
C LYS A 240 0.27 -17.87 4.68
N ILE A 241 -0.65 -16.93 4.53
CA ILE A 241 -1.68 -16.64 5.54
C ILE A 241 -2.74 -17.74 5.46
N ASN A 242 -2.88 -18.53 6.51
CA ASN A 242 -3.88 -19.60 6.57
C ASN A 242 -5.30 -19.02 6.50
N GLY A 243 -6.14 -19.54 5.60
CA GLY A 243 -7.50 -19.02 5.39
C GLY A 243 -7.60 -17.76 4.51
N PHE A 244 -6.48 -17.22 4.02
CA PHE A 244 -6.50 -16.05 3.12
C PHE A 244 -7.27 -16.29 1.82
N LEU A 245 -7.05 -17.45 1.19
CA LEU A 245 -7.69 -17.78 -0.08
C LEU A 245 -9.22 -17.82 0.08
N ASP A 246 -9.71 -18.47 1.14
CA ASP A 246 -11.15 -18.58 1.42
C ASP A 246 -11.77 -17.22 1.71
N GLN A 247 -11.07 -16.37 2.47
CA GLN A 247 -11.56 -15.02 2.76
C GLN A 247 -11.61 -14.14 1.51
N ILE A 248 -10.58 -14.16 0.65
CA ILE A 248 -10.58 -13.40 -0.62
C ILE A 248 -11.69 -13.89 -1.55
N ILE A 249 -11.90 -15.21 -1.66
CA ILE A 249 -12.98 -15.81 -2.44
C ILE A 249 -14.34 -15.28 -1.95
N GLU A 250 -14.54 -15.20 -0.65
CA GLU A 250 -15.79 -14.68 -0.08
C GLU A 250 -15.97 -13.18 -0.36
N MET A 251 -14.88 -12.39 -0.29
CA MET A 251 -14.90 -10.97 -0.66
C MET A 251 -15.18 -10.74 -2.15
N CYS A 252 -14.80 -11.67 -3.04
CA CYS A 252 -15.14 -11.62 -4.47
C CYS A 252 -16.66 -11.75 -4.71
N LYS A 253 -17.43 -12.27 -3.75
CA LYS A 253 -18.89 -12.43 -3.85
C LYS A 253 -19.67 -11.22 -3.33
N TYR A 254 -18.98 -10.18 -2.84
CA TYR A 254 -19.64 -9.00 -2.28
C TYR A 254 -20.44 -8.20 -3.30
N LYS A 255 -21.58 -7.66 -2.83
CA LYS A 255 -22.44 -6.76 -3.64
C LYS A 255 -21.77 -5.42 -3.96
N HIS A 256 -20.80 -4.98 -3.14
CA HIS A 256 -20.12 -3.71 -3.34
C HIS A 256 -19.08 -3.82 -4.47
N LYS A 257 -19.40 -3.23 -5.63
CA LYS A 257 -18.62 -3.36 -6.88
C LYS A 257 -17.14 -3.00 -6.73
N SER A 258 -16.79 -1.97 -5.95
CA SER A 258 -15.39 -1.56 -5.79
C SER A 258 -14.56 -2.58 -5.00
N SER A 259 -15.08 -3.05 -3.87
CA SER A 259 -14.39 -4.05 -3.04
C SER A 259 -14.31 -5.40 -3.74
N GLN A 260 -15.38 -5.80 -4.43
CA GLN A 260 -15.39 -6.99 -5.28
C GLN A 260 -14.29 -6.91 -6.36
N HIS A 261 -14.18 -5.77 -7.05
CA HIS A 261 -13.18 -5.58 -8.10
C HIS A 261 -11.74 -5.71 -7.55
N LEU A 262 -11.46 -5.11 -6.39
CA LEU A 262 -10.15 -5.24 -5.74
C LEU A 262 -9.85 -6.69 -5.34
N ALA A 263 -10.82 -7.40 -4.75
CA ALA A 263 -10.66 -8.81 -4.37
C ALA A 263 -10.38 -9.70 -5.59
N LEU A 264 -11.10 -9.48 -6.70
CA LEU A 264 -10.87 -10.19 -7.96
C LEU A 264 -9.48 -9.91 -8.54
N LEU A 265 -8.96 -8.68 -8.44
CA LEU A 265 -7.61 -8.35 -8.87
C LEU A 265 -6.53 -9.02 -8.00
N ILE A 266 -6.74 -9.12 -6.69
CA ILE A 266 -5.84 -9.85 -5.79
C ILE A 266 -5.81 -11.34 -6.16
N LEU A 267 -7.00 -11.96 -6.31
CA LEU A 267 -7.14 -13.35 -6.73
C LEU A 267 -6.48 -13.58 -8.10
N HIS A 268 -6.62 -12.62 -9.02
CA HIS A 268 -5.94 -12.65 -10.30
C HIS A 268 -4.43 -12.64 -10.15
N ASN A 269 -3.87 -11.73 -9.35
CA ASN A 269 -2.42 -11.62 -9.18
C ASN A 269 -1.80 -12.92 -8.65
N ILE A 270 -2.41 -13.54 -7.63
CA ILE A 270 -1.87 -14.78 -7.06
C ILE A 270 -1.91 -15.98 -8.02
N CYS A 271 -2.70 -15.92 -9.10
CA CYS A 271 -2.71 -16.97 -10.14
C CYS A 271 -1.43 -16.99 -11.00
N PHE A 272 -0.66 -15.90 -11.02
CA PHE A 272 0.56 -15.80 -11.83
C PHE A 272 1.74 -16.55 -11.20
N SER A 273 1.80 -16.61 -9.86
CA SER A 273 2.84 -17.35 -9.15
C SER A 273 2.73 -18.86 -9.37
N PRO A 274 3.76 -19.53 -9.91
CA PRO A 274 3.80 -20.99 -10.05
C PRO A 274 3.60 -21.73 -8.72
N ALA A 275 4.13 -21.18 -7.61
CA ALA A 275 4.03 -21.78 -6.29
C ALA A 275 2.59 -21.83 -5.74
N ASN A 276 1.74 -20.90 -6.18
CA ASN A 276 0.36 -20.78 -5.71
C ASN A 276 -0.62 -21.65 -6.50
N LYS A 277 -0.31 -21.99 -7.76
CA LYS A 277 -1.23 -22.71 -8.65
C LYS A 277 -1.77 -24.02 -8.07
N PRO A 278 -0.96 -24.91 -7.45
CA PRO A 278 -1.48 -26.17 -6.92
C PRO A 278 -2.57 -25.99 -5.86
N LYS A 279 -2.44 -24.95 -5.00
CA LYS A 279 -3.41 -24.59 -3.97
C LYS A 279 -4.68 -23.99 -4.57
N ILE A 280 -4.55 -23.07 -5.53
CA ILE A 280 -5.69 -22.44 -6.20
C ILE A 280 -6.50 -23.47 -6.99
N LEU A 281 -5.82 -24.32 -7.77
CA LEU A 281 -6.45 -25.39 -8.56
C LEU A 281 -7.07 -26.49 -7.70
N GLY A 282 -6.65 -26.62 -6.43
CA GLY A 282 -7.26 -27.54 -5.47
C GLY A 282 -8.47 -26.97 -4.74
N ASN A 283 -8.85 -25.71 -5.01
CA ASN A 283 -9.97 -25.04 -4.36
C ASN A 283 -11.09 -24.78 -5.39
N ASP A 284 -12.14 -25.59 -5.36
CA ASP A 284 -13.25 -25.52 -6.32
C ASP A 284 -13.97 -24.18 -6.28
N GLN A 285 -14.03 -23.52 -5.11
CA GLN A 285 -14.67 -22.20 -4.98
C GLN A 285 -13.85 -21.12 -5.70
N ALA A 286 -12.52 -21.20 -5.68
CA ALA A 286 -11.66 -20.29 -6.43
C ALA A 286 -11.93 -20.41 -7.94
N ILE A 287 -11.98 -21.64 -8.45
CA ILE A 287 -12.26 -21.91 -9.86
C ILE A 287 -13.68 -21.49 -10.25
N ALA A 288 -14.66 -21.70 -9.36
CA ALA A 288 -16.03 -21.25 -9.56
C ALA A 288 -16.13 -19.72 -9.68
N VAL A 289 -15.45 -18.96 -8.80
CA VAL A 289 -15.40 -17.49 -8.88
C VAL A 289 -14.74 -17.02 -10.18
N LEU A 290 -13.59 -17.58 -10.54
CA LEU A 290 -12.86 -17.20 -11.75
C LEU A 290 -13.65 -17.50 -13.03
N SER A 291 -14.31 -18.66 -13.11
CA SER A 291 -15.13 -19.02 -14.26
C SER A 291 -16.41 -18.19 -14.34
N ALA A 292 -17.05 -17.86 -13.20
CA ALA A 292 -18.23 -16.98 -13.18
C ALA A 292 -17.92 -15.55 -13.67
N CYS A 293 -16.66 -15.10 -13.57
CA CYS A 293 -16.25 -13.81 -14.12
C CYS A 293 -16.44 -13.71 -15.64
N LEU A 294 -16.38 -14.84 -16.36
CA LEU A 294 -16.56 -14.89 -17.82
C LEU A 294 -18.01 -14.62 -18.23
N GLU A 295 -18.97 -14.98 -17.39
CA GLU A 295 -20.41 -14.75 -17.61
C GLU A 295 -20.86 -13.35 -17.13
N ASN A 296 -19.94 -12.52 -16.61
CA ASN A 296 -20.29 -11.22 -16.06
C ASN A 296 -20.57 -10.18 -17.17
N ASN A 297 -21.55 -9.31 -16.97
CA ASN A 297 -21.87 -8.23 -17.91
C ASN A 297 -20.78 -7.15 -18.03
N SER A 298 -19.81 -7.10 -17.11
CA SER A 298 -18.69 -6.16 -17.16
C SER A 298 -17.49 -6.73 -17.93
N PRO A 299 -17.08 -6.10 -19.05
CA PRO A 299 -15.87 -6.51 -19.77
C PRO A 299 -14.60 -6.46 -18.92
N ALA A 300 -14.57 -5.60 -17.90
CA ALA A 300 -13.45 -5.52 -16.97
C ALA A 300 -13.35 -6.77 -16.08
N VAL A 301 -14.48 -7.30 -15.63
CA VAL A 301 -14.53 -8.54 -14.82
C VAL A 301 -14.22 -9.75 -15.69
N GLN A 302 -14.76 -9.81 -16.91
CA GLN A 302 -14.43 -10.86 -17.89
C GLN A 302 -12.93 -10.92 -18.19
N ARG A 303 -12.27 -9.77 -18.38
CA ARG A 303 -10.80 -9.69 -18.53
C ARG A 303 -10.07 -10.36 -17.38
N ILE A 304 -10.46 -10.03 -16.15
CA ILE A 304 -9.81 -10.54 -14.95
C ILE A 304 -9.94 -12.06 -14.92
N GLY A 305 -11.16 -12.60 -15.07
CA GLY A 305 -11.40 -14.03 -15.09
C GLY A 305 -10.60 -14.77 -16.17
N ALA A 306 -10.61 -14.26 -17.40
CA ALA A 306 -9.87 -14.85 -18.50
C ALA A 306 -8.34 -14.83 -18.28
N ALA A 307 -7.80 -13.69 -17.83
CA ALA A 307 -6.37 -13.56 -17.55
C ALA A 307 -5.93 -14.45 -16.38
N SER A 308 -6.75 -14.61 -15.35
CA SER A 308 -6.48 -15.53 -14.24
C SER A 308 -6.45 -16.99 -14.70
N LEU A 309 -7.44 -17.42 -15.50
CA LEU A 309 -7.48 -18.78 -16.04
C LEU A 309 -6.31 -19.06 -16.98
N TRP A 310 -5.94 -18.09 -17.82
CA TRP A 310 -4.72 -18.15 -18.64
C TRP A 310 -3.47 -18.31 -17.78
N ALA A 311 -3.32 -17.49 -16.74
CA ALA A 311 -2.19 -17.55 -15.84
C ALA A 311 -2.09 -18.92 -15.15
N LEU A 312 -3.22 -19.49 -14.72
CA LEU A 312 -3.27 -20.85 -14.16
C LEU A 312 -2.85 -21.91 -15.17
N LEU A 313 -3.29 -21.82 -16.43
CA LEU A 313 -2.91 -22.77 -17.50
C LEU A 313 -1.43 -22.73 -17.85
N HIS A 314 -0.83 -21.53 -17.80
CA HIS A 314 0.54 -21.32 -18.24
C HIS A 314 1.52 -22.21 -17.45
N ASN A 315 2.20 -23.12 -18.17
CA ASN A 315 3.17 -24.06 -17.60
C ASN A 315 2.64 -24.89 -16.40
N CYS A 316 1.35 -25.27 -16.40
CA CYS A 316 0.76 -26.08 -15.33
C CYS A 316 -0.11 -27.24 -15.86
N GLN A 317 0.38 -28.47 -15.72
CA GLN A 317 -0.33 -29.65 -16.21
C GLN A 317 -1.63 -29.93 -15.42
N LYS A 318 -1.63 -29.71 -14.10
CA LYS A 318 -2.82 -29.86 -13.25
C LYS A 318 -3.95 -28.91 -13.67
N ALA A 319 -3.60 -27.70 -14.09
CA ALA A 319 -4.58 -26.73 -14.60
C ALA A 319 -5.29 -27.25 -15.84
N LYS A 320 -4.55 -27.89 -16.77
CA LYS A 320 -5.13 -28.46 -17.99
C LYS A 320 -6.19 -29.52 -17.66
N VAL A 321 -5.97 -30.35 -16.66
CA VAL A 321 -6.95 -31.38 -16.25
C VAL A 321 -8.17 -30.74 -15.58
N THR A 322 -7.93 -29.80 -14.65
CA THR A 322 -8.99 -29.15 -13.87
C THR A 322 -9.92 -28.30 -14.75
N LEU A 323 -9.36 -27.57 -15.71
CA LEU A 323 -10.08 -26.63 -16.56
C LEU A 323 -10.73 -27.30 -17.79
N LYS A 324 -10.46 -28.59 -18.04
CA LYS A 324 -11.19 -29.41 -19.02
C LYS A 324 -12.64 -29.69 -18.62
N ASN A 325 -13.08 -29.24 -17.45
CA ASN A 325 -14.48 -29.34 -17.03
C ASN A 325 -15.42 -28.75 -18.10
N PRO A 326 -16.42 -29.51 -18.59
CA PRO A 326 -17.33 -29.06 -19.65
C PRO A 326 -18.04 -27.75 -19.34
N SER A 327 -18.37 -27.49 -18.07
CA SER A 327 -19.03 -26.24 -17.66
C SER A 327 -18.13 -25.01 -17.85
N ILE A 328 -16.84 -25.14 -17.52
CA ILE A 328 -15.83 -24.09 -17.68
C ILE A 328 -15.56 -23.86 -19.16
N ARG A 329 -15.44 -24.94 -19.94
CA ARG A 329 -15.27 -24.86 -21.40
C ARG A 329 -16.44 -24.13 -22.07
N ARG A 330 -17.68 -24.45 -21.71
CA ARG A 330 -18.87 -23.76 -22.21
C ARG A 330 -18.82 -22.25 -21.94
N ARG A 331 -18.52 -21.86 -20.69
CA ARG A 331 -18.41 -20.44 -20.27
C ARG A 331 -17.38 -19.67 -21.07
N ILE A 332 -16.27 -20.33 -21.34
CA ILE A 332 -15.19 -19.84 -22.17
C ILE A 332 -15.72 -19.64 -23.58
N ASP A 333 -16.22 -20.67 -24.26
CA ASP A 333 -16.70 -20.58 -25.65
C ASP A 333 -17.77 -19.49 -25.87
N GLU A 334 -18.68 -19.30 -24.91
CA GLU A 334 -19.67 -18.22 -24.91
C GLU A 334 -19.04 -16.83 -24.81
N ALA A 335 -18.12 -16.62 -23.86
CA ALA A 335 -17.41 -15.36 -23.70
C ALA A 335 -16.61 -14.98 -24.96
N TYR A 336 -15.98 -15.95 -25.62
CA TYR A 336 -15.27 -15.71 -26.89
C TYR A 336 -16.20 -15.38 -28.04
N SER A 337 -17.34 -16.07 -28.14
CA SER A 337 -18.35 -15.78 -29.16
C SER A 337 -18.90 -14.36 -29.02
N LEU A 338 -19.10 -13.87 -27.80
CA LEU A 338 -19.52 -12.49 -27.53
C LEU A 338 -18.46 -11.48 -27.99
N VAL A 339 -17.19 -11.69 -27.63
CA VAL A 339 -16.08 -10.80 -28.05
C VAL A 339 -15.92 -10.79 -29.58
N LYS A 340 -16.07 -11.95 -30.24
CA LYS A 340 -15.99 -12.07 -31.70
C LYS A 340 -17.13 -11.35 -32.42
N LYS A 341 -18.33 -11.29 -31.82
CA LYS A 341 -19.49 -10.56 -32.37
C LYS A 341 -19.37 -9.04 -32.18
N SER A 342 -18.76 -8.56 -31.09
CA SER A 342 -18.55 -7.13 -30.81
C SER A 342 -17.42 -6.47 -31.63
N ARG A 343 -17.24 -6.86 -32.90
CA ARG A 343 -16.16 -6.40 -33.81
C ARG A 343 -16.02 -4.87 -33.97
N SER A 344 -16.97 -4.05 -33.53
CA SER A 344 -16.83 -2.58 -33.48
C SER A 344 -15.84 -2.06 -32.41
N TYR A 345 -15.35 -2.90 -31.49
CA TYR A 345 -14.39 -2.50 -30.44
C TYR A 345 -12.95 -2.98 -30.68
N PHE A 346 -12.65 -3.56 -31.85
CA PHE A 346 -11.34 -4.12 -32.18
C PHE A 346 -10.19 -3.08 -32.12
N TYR A 347 -10.52 -1.79 -32.22
CA TYR A 347 -9.56 -0.68 -32.16
C TYR A 347 -9.32 -0.14 -30.74
N LEU A 348 -10.12 -0.51 -29.74
CA LEU A 348 -10.08 0.13 -28.40
C LEU A 348 -9.52 -0.75 -27.28
N MET A 349 -9.33 -2.07 -27.46
CA MET A 349 -8.85 -2.95 -26.38
C MET A 349 -7.94 -4.12 -26.86
N PRO A 350 -6.67 -3.86 -27.23
CA PRO A 350 -5.71 -4.89 -27.69
C PRO A 350 -5.40 -5.98 -26.66
N ILE A 351 -5.54 -5.67 -25.37
CA ILE A 351 -5.16 -6.57 -24.26
C ILE A 351 -6.28 -7.58 -23.97
N LEU A 352 -7.55 -7.19 -24.11
CA LEU A 352 -8.72 -8.08 -24.01
C LEU A 352 -8.62 -9.21 -25.02
N THR A 353 -8.46 -8.84 -26.29
CA THR A 353 -8.39 -9.78 -27.40
C THR A 353 -7.12 -10.61 -27.29
N SER A 354 -5.95 -10.05 -26.99
CA SER A 354 -4.73 -10.86 -26.90
C SER A 354 -4.75 -11.87 -25.75
N SER A 355 -5.15 -11.48 -24.53
CA SER A 355 -5.15 -12.39 -23.37
C SER A 355 -6.26 -13.44 -23.44
N ILE A 356 -7.46 -13.05 -23.88
CA ILE A 356 -8.56 -13.99 -24.14
C ILE A 356 -8.16 -14.89 -25.31
N ILE A 357 -7.79 -14.37 -26.49
CA ILE A 357 -7.41 -15.20 -27.63
C ILE A 357 -6.25 -16.14 -27.30
N LYS A 358 -5.23 -15.73 -26.54
CA LYS A 358 -4.14 -16.63 -26.11
C LYS A 358 -4.58 -17.71 -25.13
N ALA A 359 -5.44 -17.37 -24.16
CA ALA A 359 -6.05 -18.36 -23.27
C ALA A 359 -6.87 -19.39 -24.04
N PHE A 360 -7.62 -18.91 -25.02
CA PHE A 360 -8.52 -19.70 -25.84
C PHE A 360 -7.77 -20.54 -26.87
N GLN A 361 -6.78 -19.99 -27.57
CA GLN A 361 -5.90 -20.72 -28.49
C GLN A 361 -5.17 -21.85 -27.77
N PHE A 362 -4.70 -21.61 -26.54
CA PHE A 362 -4.03 -22.64 -25.76
C PHE A 362 -4.97 -23.80 -25.35
N MET A 363 -6.27 -23.53 -25.22
CA MET A 363 -7.27 -24.57 -24.93
C MET A 363 -7.92 -25.19 -26.18
N SER A 364 -7.85 -24.53 -27.34
CA SER A 364 -8.43 -25.02 -28.60
C SER A 364 -7.43 -25.77 -29.49
N LEU A 365 -6.13 -25.66 -29.24
CA LEU A 365 -5.06 -26.31 -30.02
C LEU A 365 -4.64 -27.69 -29.46
N GLN A 366 -5.30 -28.22 -28.42
CA GLN A 366 -5.04 -29.52 -27.79
C GLN A 366 -6.33 -30.10 -27.21
#